data_AF-A0A2D6JHQ3-F1
#
_entry.id   AF-A0A2D6JHQ3-F1
#
_cell.length_a   1.000
_cell.length_b   1.000
_cell.length_c   1.000
_cell.angle_alpha   90.00
_cell.angle_beta   90.00
_cell.angle_gamma   90.00
#
_symmetry.space_group_name_H-M   'P 1'
#
loop_
_entity.id
_entity.type
_entity.pdbx_description
1 polymer ?
#
loop_
_entity_poly.entity_id
_entity_poly.type
_entity_poly.pdbx_seq_one_letter_code
_entity_poly.pdbx_strand_id
1 'polypeptide(L)'
;MKSGNKGGRPTKYKQEYCQEFLDYFSVDPYRIETKQIKTKEGSYEVEERVINDFPTLSGFAIKIGVNRDTLLEWANAKNEDGTYKHEEFSGIYKRAKDYQENFLVVTGMNGTANTTFAIFTAKNLINWRNQTDVKLEAEVESNSTVKVESYDLSDRIEQLEKKNDLPESD
;
A
#
# COMPACT_ATOMS: atom_id res chain seq x y z
N MET A 1 12.76 46.16 -0.34
CA MET A 1 13.70 45.02 -0.21
C MET A 1 12.91 43.81 0.27
N LYS A 2 12.92 42.71 -0.50
CA LYS A 2 12.14 41.49 -0.20
C LYS A 2 12.77 40.74 0.98
N SER A 3 12.02 40.47 2.05
CA SER A 3 12.44 39.57 3.12
C SER A 3 12.25 38.13 2.65
N GLY A 4 13.32 37.46 2.26
CA GLY A 4 13.30 36.02 2.04
C GLY A 4 13.08 35.30 3.36
N ASN A 5 12.01 34.49 3.44
CA ASN A 5 11.78 33.60 4.57
C ASN A 5 13.03 32.72 4.80
N LYS A 6 13.53 32.70 6.04
CA LYS A 6 14.53 31.75 6.53
C LYS A 6 13.90 30.36 6.65
N GLY A 7 13.43 29.79 5.54
CA GLY A 7 13.04 28.39 5.49
C GLY A 7 14.23 27.58 6.00
N GLY A 8 14.05 26.85 7.10
CA GLY A 8 15.09 25.99 7.65
C GLY A 8 15.65 25.13 6.52
N ARG A 9 16.95 25.25 6.28
CA ARG A 9 17.64 24.46 5.26
C ARG A 9 17.29 22.99 5.55
N PRO A 10 16.66 22.25 4.62
CA PRO A 10 16.46 20.82 4.81
C PRO A 10 17.79 20.21 5.23
N THR A 11 17.80 19.52 6.36
CA THR A 11 19.00 18.87 6.88
C THR A 11 19.55 18.04 5.73
N LYS A 12 20.79 18.31 5.31
CA LYS A 12 21.38 17.55 4.20
C LYS A 12 21.44 16.08 4.60
N TYR A 13 21.20 15.19 3.65
CA TYR A 13 21.44 13.77 3.85
C TYR A 13 22.83 13.53 4.46
N LYS A 14 22.88 12.67 5.47
CA LYS A 14 24.12 12.19 6.07
C LYS A 14 24.05 10.67 6.16
N GLN A 15 25.18 10.02 5.93
CA GLN A 15 25.27 8.57 5.98
C GLN A 15 24.98 8.02 7.39
N GLU A 16 25.26 8.78 8.46
CA GLU A 16 24.90 8.41 9.84
C GLU A 16 23.40 8.13 10.02
N TYR A 17 22.55 8.80 9.23
CA TYR A 17 21.10 8.58 9.28
C TYR A 17 20.69 7.19 8.79
N CYS A 18 21.52 6.48 8.00
CA CYS A 18 21.25 5.10 7.61
C CYS A 18 21.17 4.19 8.84
N GLN A 19 22.19 4.26 9.71
CA GLN A 19 22.23 3.42 10.90
C GLN A 19 21.19 3.87 11.93
N GLU A 20 21.08 5.17 12.18
CA GLU A 20 20.07 5.69 13.12
C GLU A 20 18.64 5.35 12.71
N PHE A 21 18.36 5.33 11.41
CA PHE A 21 17.08 4.93 10.86
C PHE A 21 16.85 3.44 11.10
N LEU A 22 17.82 2.59 10.75
CA LEU A 22 17.72 1.16 10.98
C LEU A 22 17.49 0.84 12.47
N ASP A 23 18.28 1.43 13.36
CA ASP A 23 18.17 1.24 14.80
C ASP A 23 16.77 1.63 15.31
N TYR A 24 16.24 2.76 14.84
CA TYR A 24 14.91 3.24 15.22
C TYR A 24 13.78 2.27 14.80
N PHE A 25 13.87 1.68 13.60
CA PHE A 25 12.85 0.76 13.10
C PHE A 25 13.02 -0.67 13.62
N SER A 26 14.24 -1.07 13.97
CA SER A 26 14.57 -2.41 14.46
C SER A 26 14.20 -2.67 15.93
N VAL A 27 13.47 -1.76 16.57
CA VAL A 27 13.01 -1.92 17.95
C VAL A 27 12.10 -3.15 18.08
N ASP A 28 12.33 -3.95 19.13
CA ASP A 28 11.49 -5.10 19.41
C ASP A 28 10.04 -4.67 19.68
N PRO A 29 9.03 -5.50 19.34
CA PRO A 29 7.64 -5.14 19.56
C PRO A 29 7.23 -5.02 21.03
N TYR A 30 8.02 -5.60 21.94
CA TYR A 30 7.78 -5.57 23.38
C TYR A 30 9.04 -5.35 24.19
N ARG A 31 8.81 -4.96 25.44
CA ARG A 31 9.77 -5.06 26.53
C ARG A 31 9.12 -5.74 27.73
N ILE A 32 9.94 -6.29 28.61
CA ILE A 32 9.48 -6.81 29.90
C ILE A 32 9.57 -5.69 30.92
N GLU A 33 8.46 -5.40 31.60
CA GLU A 33 8.43 -4.47 32.73
C GLU A 33 8.02 -5.21 33.99
N THR A 34 8.76 -4.99 35.08
CA THR A 34 8.39 -5.50 36.41
C THR A 34 7.46 -4.49 37.09
N LYS A 35 6.24 -4.92 37.41
CA LYS A 35 5.26 -4.11 38.14
C LYS A 35 5.08 -4.66 39.55
N GLN A 36 5.01 -3.76 40.53
CA GLN A 36 4.60 -4.11 41.87
C GLN A 36 3.08 -4.03 41.99
N ILE A 37 2.45 -5.18 42.22
CA ILE A 37 1.03 -5.28 42.48
C ILE A 37 0.83 -5.32 43.99
N LYS A 38 0.06 -4.35 44.51
CA LYS A 38 -0.36 -4.33 45.92
C LYS A 38 -1.71 -5.01 46.05
N THR A 39 -1.77 -6.12 46.77
CA THR A 39 -3.01 -6.77 47.20
C THR A 39 -3.19 -6.63 48.71
N LYS A 40 -4.34 -7.08 49.22
CA LYS A 40 -4.63 -7.07 50.66
C LYS A 40 -3.65 -7.94 51.48
N GLU A 41 -2.95 -8.87 50.84
CA GLU A 41 -2.04 -9.85 51.45
C GLU A 41 -0.56 -9.45 51.37
N GLY A 42 -0.23 -8.39 50.62
CA GLY A 42 1.14 -7.91 50.46
C GLY A 42 1.39 -7.29 49.08
N SER A 43 2.65 -6.97 48.80
CA SER A 43 3.09 -6.55 47.47
C SER A 43 3.93 -7.64 46.82
N TYR A 44 3.63 -7.99 45.57
CA TYR A 44 4.42 -8.92 44.77
C TYR A 44 4.83 -8.28 43.44
N GLU A 45 5.98 -8.70 42.94
CA GLU A 45 6.50 -8.30 41.63
C GLU A 45 5.99 -9.25 40.55
N VAL A 46 5.46 -8.69 39.48
CA VAL A 46 5.02 -9.43 38.29
C VAL A 46 5.74 -8.86 37.08
N GLU A 47 6.32 -9.75 36.28
CA GLU A 47 6.81 -9.38 34.96
C GLU A 47 5.65 -9.37 33.96
N GLU A 48 5.49 -8.26 33.26
CA GLU A 48 4.49 -8.08 32.22
C GLU A 48 5.16 -7.72 30.89
N ARG A 49 4.65 -8.30 29.79
CA ARG A 49 5.03 -7.88 28.43
C ARG A 49 4.29 -6.60 28.07
N VAL A 50 5.02 -5.51 27.90
CA VAL A 50 4.48 -4.21 27.51
C VAL A 50 4.88 -3.92 26.07
N ILE A 51 3.90 -3.51 25.26
CA ILE A 51 4.13 -3.11 23.87
C ILE A 51 5.03 -1.87 23.79
N ASN A 52 5.97 -1.87 22.85
CA ASN A 52 6.76 -0.70 22.52
C ASN A 52 5.97 0.23 21.58
N ASP A 53 6.47 1.46 21.40
CA ASP A 53 5.86 2.37 20.45
C ASP A 53 6.13 1.88 19.02
N PHE A 54 5.09 1.92 18.18
CA PHE A 54 5.22 1.55 16.77
C PHE A 54 6.14 2.56 16.05
N PRO A 55 7.26 2.12 15.45
CA PRO A 55 8.17 3.04 14.78
C PRO A 55 7.52 3.57 13.50
N THR A 56 7.49 4.89 13.32
CA THR A 56 6.91 5.53 12.14
C THR A 56 7.90 6.44 11.42
N LEU A 57 7.73 6.60 10.10
CA LEU A 57 8.53 7.55 9.32
C LEU A 57 8.41 8.97 9.86
N SER A 58 7.19 9.37 10.25
CA SER A 58 6.96 10.68 10.86
C SER A 58 7.68 10.83 12.21
N GLY A 59 7.64 9.80 13.06
CA GLY A 59 8.34 9.81 14.35
C GLY A 59 9.85 9.95 14.18
N PHE A 60 10.45 9.21 13.25
CA PHE A 60 11.87 9.37 12.93
C PHE A 60 12.19 10.75 12.34
N ALA A 61 11.35 11.24 11.42
CA ALA A 61 11.54 12.56 10.81
C ALA A 61 11.55 13.67 11.87
N ILE A 62 10.61 13.63 12.82
CA ILE A 62 10.56 14.54 13.97
C ILE A 62 11.84 14.42 14.81
N LYS A 63 12.31 13.20 15.10
CA LYS A 63 13.52 12.94 15.88
C LYS A 63 14.76 13.63 15.30
N ILE A 64 14.94 13.59 13.97
CA ILE A 64 16.12 14.18 13.31
C ILE A 64 15.88 15.60 12.77
N GLY A 65 14.69 16.18 13.01
CA GLY A 65 14.33 17.53 12.60
C GLY A 65 14.11 17.72 11.09
N VAL A 66 13.62 16.69 10.39
CA VAL A 66 13.23 16.76 8.97
C VAL A 66 11.74 16.50 8.77
N ASN A 67 11.25 16.72 7.56
CA ASN A 67 9.91 16.31 7.17
C ASN A 67 9.92 14.86 6.64
N ARG A 68 8.78 14.18 6.75
CA ARG A 68 8.60 12.82 6.18
C ARG A 68 8.94 12.78 4.68
N ASP A 69 8.58 13.83 3.94
CA ASP A 69 8.82 13.90 2.50
C ASP A 69 10.31 13.91 2.17
N THR A 70 11.14 14.47 3.05
CA THR A 70 12.61 14.43 2.92
C THR A 70 13.15 13.01 3.02
N LEU A 71 12.62 12.18 3.92
CA LEU A 71 13.00 10.77 4.02
C LEU A 71 12.57 9.99 2.76
N LEU A 72 11.38 10.28 2.24
CA LEU A 72 10.89 9.67 1.00
C LEU A 72 11.72 10.10 -0.22
N GLU A 73 12.14 11.36 -0.27
CA GLU A 73 13.08 11.85 -1.28
C GLU A 73 14.39 11.09 -1.19
N TRP A 74 14.97 10.92 0.00
CA TRP A 74 16.23 10.16 0.14
C TRP A 74 16.10 8.71 -0.32
N ALA A 75 14.98 8.05 -0.03
CA ALA A 75 14.76 6.65 -0.42
C ALA A 75 14.49 6.45 -1.92
N ASN A 76 13.91 7.45 -2.60
CA ASN A 76 13.39 7.31 -3.97
C ASN A 76 14.09 8.19 -5.01
N ALA A 77 14.87 9.19 -4.59
CA ALA A 77 15.56 10.07 -5.52
C ALA A 77 16.48 9.26 -6.44
N LYS A 78 16.40 9.55 -7.74
CA LYS A 78 17.21 8.91 -8.77
C LYS A 78 18.07 9.94 -9.48
N ASN A 79 19.24 9.50 -9.94
CA ASN A 79 20.08 10.27 -10.85
C ASN A 79 19.51 10.19 -12.28
N GLU A 80 20.06 10.97 -13.21
CA GLU A 80 19.63 10.98 -14.62
C GLU A 80 19.78 9.62 -15.32
N ASP A 81 20.70 8.79 -14.84
CA ASP A 81 20.94 7.42 -15.30
C ASP A 81 19.93 6.38 -14.77
N GLY A 82 18.99 6.80 -13.91
CA GLY A 82 17.99 5.94 -13.29
C GLY A 82 18.43 5.20 -12.03
N THR A 83 19.69 5.34 -11.60
CA THR A 83 20.20 4.79 -10.33
C THR A 83 19.71 5.59 -9.13
N TYR A 84 19.66 5.00 -7.94
CA TYR A 84 19.29 5.73 -6.72
C TYR A 84 20.39 6.70 -6.30
N LYS A 85 20.02 7.94 -6.01
CA LYS A 85 20.93 8.96 -5.47
C LYS A 85 21.53 8.56 -4.13
N HIS A 86 20.76 7.84 -3.31
CA HIS A 86 21.18 7.29 -2.02
C HIS A 86 20.80 5.80 -1.94
N GLU A 87 21.55 4.95 -2.65
CA GLU A 87 21.28 3.52 -2.75
C GLU A 87 21.20 2.81 -1.38
N GLU A 88 22.14 3.12 -0.47
CA GLU A 88 22.14 2.58 0.89
C GLU A 88 20.84 2.90 1.63
N PHE A 89 20.41 4.16 1.57
CA PHE A 89 19.19 4.61 2.24
C PHE A 89 17.94 3.98 1.61
N SER A 90 17.91 3.78 0.29
CA SER A 90 16.83 3.06 -0.39
C SER A 90 16.70 1.61 0.10
N GLY A 91 17.83 0.91 0.27
CA GLY A 91 17.86 -0.45 0.81
C GLY A 91 17.38 -0.52 2.26
N ILE A 92 17.89 0.38 3.12
CA ILE A 92 17.51 0.44 4.53
C ILE A 92 16.04 0.84 4.69
N TYR A 93 15.54 1.75 3.85
CA TYR A 93 14.13 2.12 3.85
C TYR A 93 13.23 0.90 3.63
N LYS A 94 13.57 0.01 2.67
CA LYS A 94 12.81 -1.23 2.47
C LYS A 94 12.87 -2.12 3.71
N ARG A 95 14.06 -2.29 4.29
CA ARG A 95 14.23 -3.11 5.50
C ARG A 95 13.44 -2.58 6.69
N ALA A 96 13.31 -1.26 6.83
CA ALA A 96 12.45 -0.67 7.86
C ALA A 96 10.97 -1.01 7.66
N LYS A 97 10.49 -1.14 6.41
CA LYS A 97 9.12 -1.61 6.13
C LYS A 97 8.93 -3.04 6.59
N ASP A 98 9.94 -3.89 6.41
CA ASP A 98 9.92 -5.28 6.90
C ASP A 98 9.86 -5.32 8.43
N TYR A 99 10.60 -4.44 9.12
CA TYR A 99 10.50 -4.32 10.59
C TYR A 99 9.12 -3.84 11.05
N GLN A 100 8.52 -2.85 10.37
CA GLN A 100 7.16 -2.39 10.65
C GLN A 100 6.13 -3.50 10.44
N GLU A 101 6.31 -4.32 9.40
CA GLU A 101 5.47 -5.50 9.16
C GLU A 101 5.59 -6.51 10.30
N ASN A 102 6.80 -6.91 10.67
CA ASN A 102 7.01 -7.82 11.78
C ASN A 102 6.40 -7.28 13.08
N PHE A 103 6.57 -5.99 13.36
CA PHE A 103 6.00 -5.35 14.54
C PHE A 103 4.46 -5.47 14.56
N LEU A 104 3.80 -5.18 13.45
CA LEU A 104 2.33 -5.27 13.36
C LEU A 104 1.82 -6.71 13.45
N VAL A 105 2.52 -7.67 12.84
CA VAL A 105 2.18 -9.09 12.94
C VAL A 105 2.26 -9.55 14.39
N VAL A 106 3.39 -9.29 15.04
CA VAL A 106 3.64 -9.71 16.41
C VAL A 106 2.62 -9.08 17.37
N THR A 107 2.37 -7.77 17.24
CA THR A 107 1.41 -7.03 18.09
C THR A 107 -0.05 -7.37 17.83
N GLY A 108 -0.40 -7.72 16.60
CA GLY A 108 -1.69 -8.29 16.25
C GLY A 108 -1.89 -9.69 16.84
N MET A 109 -0.90 -10.58 16.72
CA MET A 109 -0.98 -11.96 17.22
C MET A 109 -1.13 -12.04 18.73
N ASN A 110 -0.46 -11.15 19.47
CA ASN A 110 -0.58 -11.10 20.93
C ASN A 110 -1.81 -10.34 21.43
N GLY A 111 -2.66 -9.82 20.53
CA GLY A 111 -3.87 -9.06 20.90
C GLY A 111 -3.60 -7.70 21.55
N THR A 112 -2.35 -7.24 21.50
CA THR A 112 -1.90 -5.97 22.11
C THR A 112 -2.14 -4.75 21.24
N ALA A 113 -2.15 -4.93 19.92
CA ALA A 113 -2.49 -3.86 18.98
C ALA A 113 -4.00 -3.74 18.82
N ASN A 114 -4.49 -2.52 18.62
CA ASN A 114 -5.87 -2.30 18.19
C ASN A 114 -6.07 -2.92 16.79
N THR A 115 -6.96 -3.90 16.67
CA THR A 115 -7.18 -4.67 15.44
C THR A 115 -7.55 -3.80 14.24
N THR A 116 -8.43 -2.80 14.43
CA THR A 116 -8.85 -1.88 13.37
C THR A 116 -7.69 -1.03 12.87
N PHE A 117 -6.90 -0.50 13.80
CA PHE A 117 -5.69 0.25 13.47
C PHE A 117 -4.65 -0.63 12.76
N ALA A 118 -4.45 -1.86 13.22
CA ALA A 118 -3.53 -2.81 12.59
C ALA A 118 -3.95 -3.13 11.15
N ILE A 119 -5.23 -3.42 10.90
CA ILE A 119 -5.77 -3.66 9.55
C ILE A 119 -5.57 -2.42 8.66
N PHE A 120 -5.92 -1.22 9.16
CA PHE A 120 -5.75 0.02 8.41
C PHE A 120 -4.29 0.26 8.07
N THR A 121 -3.38 0.01 9.01
CA THR A 121 -1.94 0.23 8.81
C THR A 121 -1.36 -0.80 7.86
N ALA A 122 -1.72 -2.08 7.98
CA ALA A 122 -1.28 -3.14 7.07
C ALA A 122 -1.66 -2.83 5.61
N LYS A 123 -2.87 -2.32 5.36
CA LYS A 123 -3.33 -1.92 4.02
C LYS A 123 -2.55 -0.72 3.47
N ASN A 124 -2.38 0.33 4.26
CA ASN A 124 -1.81 1.59 3.79
C ASN A 124 -0.28 1.64 3.81
N LEU A 125 0.36 0.81 4.62
CA LEU A 125 1.80 0.88 4.88
C LEU A 125 2.56 -0.33 4.34
N ILE A 126 1.97 -1.53 4.44
CA ILE A 126 2.61 -2.81 4.07
C ILE A 126 2.01 -3.37 2.77
N ASN A 127 0.96 -2.73 2.23
CA ASN A 127 0.25 -3.15 1.01
C ASN A 127 -0.45 -4.51 1.13
N TRP A 128 -0.80 -4.93 2.34
CA TRP A 128 -1.66 -6.10 2.52
C TRP A 128 -3.05 -5.82 1.94
N ARG A 129 -3.66 -6.84 1.32
CA ARG A 129 -5.00 -6.73 0.72
C ARG A 129 -5.92 -7.78 1.29
N ASN A 130 -7.19 -7.39 1.45
CA ASN A 130 -8.24 -8.36 1.74
C ASN A 130 -8.51 -9.13 0.45
N GLN A 131 -8.57 -10.46 0.56
CA GLN A 131 -9.05 -11.33 -0.51
C GLN A 131 -10.46 -11.80 -0.15
N THR A 132 -11.36 -11.80 -1.12
CA THR A 132 -12.74 -12.26 -0.98
C THR A 132 -13.11 -13.15 -2.15
N ASP A 133 -13.64 -14.33 -1.87
CA ASP A 133 -14.20 -15.22 -2.90
C ASP A 133 -15.70 -14.92 -3.05
N VAL A 134 -16.10 -14.45 -4.23
CA VAL A 134 -17.51 -14.17 -4.56
C VAL A 134 -18.01 -15.23 -5.52
N LYS A 135 -18.97 -16.05 -5.09
CA LYS A 135 -19.72 -16.93 -5.99
C LYS A 135 -20.84 -16.12 -6.65
N LEU A 136 -20.77 -15.98 -7.96
CA LEU A 136 -21.84 -15.37 -8.77
C LEU A 136 -22.74 -16.50 -9.26
N GLU A 137 -23.93 -16.63 -8.67
CA GLU A 137 -25.00 -17.45 -9.21
C GLU A 137 -25.87 -16.52 -10.08
N ALA A 138 -25.74 -16.66 -11.41
CA ALA A 138 -26.56 -15.91 -12.35
C ALA A 138 -27.83 -16.70 -12.67
N GLU A 139 -28.99 -16.20 -12.26
CA GLU A 139 -30.27 -16.64 -12.83
C GLU A 139 -30.47 -15.93 -14.17
N VAL A 140 -30.51 -16.71 -15.25
CA VAL A 140 -30.77 -16.20 -16.60
C VAL A 140 -32.28 -16.03 -16.77
N GLU A 141 -32.82 -14.84 -16.51
CA GLU A 141 -34.17 -14.47 -16.97
C GLU A 141 -34.12 -14.12 -18.47
N SER A 142 -34.53 -15.08 -19.30
CA SER A 142 -34.73 -14.90 -20.74
C SER A 142 -36.01 -14.09 -21.01
N ASN A 143 -35.89 -12.78 -21.16
CA ASN A 143 -36.98 -11.97 -21.71
C ASN A 143 -36.47 -11.01 -22.81
N SER A 144 -36.45 -11.50 -24.05
CA SER A 144 -36.41 -10.62 -25.23
C SER A 144 -37.17 -11.26 -26.38
N THR A 145 -38.39 -10.77 -26.62
CA THR A 145 -39.14 -11.02 -27.86
C THR A 145 -38.45 -10.26 -29.00
N VAL A 146 -37.83 -10.99 -29.94
CA VAL A 146 -37.25 -10.41 -31.16
C VAL A 146 -38.37 -10.15 -32.16
N LYS A 147 -38.67 -8.89 -32.47
CA LYS A 147 -39.49 -8.54 -33.63
C LYS A 147 -38.62 -8.71 -34.88
N VAL A 148 -38.90 -9.73 -35.68
CA VAL A 148 -38.30 -9.89 -37.00
C VAL A 148 -39.10 -9.04 -37.97
N GLU A 149 -38.54 -7.92 -38.42
CA GLU A 149 -39.03 -7.23 -39.62
C GLU A 149 -38.61 -8.06 -40.84
N SER A 150 -39.60 -8.65 -41.53
CA SER A 150 -39.38 -9.35 -42.79
C SER A 150 -39.10 -8.32 -43.88
N TYR A 151 -37.89 -8.31 -44.41
CA TYR A 151 -37.57 -7.57 -45.63
C TYR A 151 -38.03 -8.37 -46.84
N ASP A 152 -38.91 -7.76 -47.66
CA ASP A 152 -39.33 -8.32 -48.95
C ASP A 152 -38.14 -8.28 -49.93
N LEU A 153 -37.67 -9.46 -50.34
CA LEU A 153 -36.50 -9.62 -51.22
C LEU A 153 -36.88 -9.62 -52.71
N SER A 154 -38.16 -9.44 -53.04
CA SER A 154 -38.68 -9.51 -54.41
C SER A 154 -37.96 -8.56 -55.37
N ASP A 155 -37.72 -7.31 -54.95
CA ASP A 155 -37.06 -6.29 -55.77
C ASP A 155 -35.58 -6.59 -56.08
N ARG A 156 -34.91 -7.35 -55.20
CA ARG A 156 -33.49 -7.75 -55.41
C ARG A 156 -33.36 -8.93 -56.35
N ILE A 157 -34.36 -9.81 -56.41
CA ILE A 157 -34.36 -10.96 -57.32
C ILE A 157 -34.57 -10.47 -58.76
N GLU A 158 -35.51 -9.55 -58.98
CA GLU A 158 -35.78 -9.01 -60.33
C GLU A 158 -34.55 -8.29 -60.94
N GLN A 159 -33.74 -7.63 -60.10
CA GLN A 159 -32.50 -6.97 -60.53
C GLN A 159 -31.38 -7.94 -60.89
N LEU A 160 -31.36 -9.14 -60.30
CA LEU A 160 -30.36 -10.15 -60.59
C LEU A 160 -30.70 -10.93 -61.86
N GLU A 161 -31.98 -11.20 -62.11
CA GLU A 161 -32.45 -11.86 -63.34
C GLU A 161 -32.14 -11.01 -64.57
N LYS A 162 -32.42 -9.70 -64.53
CA LYS A 162 -32.05 -8.76 -65.62
C LYS A 162 -30.55 -8.68 -65.92
N LYS A 163 -29.69 -9.07 -64.96
CA LYS A 163 -28.24 -8.99 -65.12
C LYS A 163 -27.64 -10.26 -65.75
N ASN A 164 -28.37 -11.37 -65.74
CA ASN A 164 -27.90 -12.66 -66.27
C ASN A 164 -28.33 -12.93 -67.72
N ASP A 165 -29.23 -12.14 -68.30
CA ASP A 165 -29.72 -12.29 -69.68
C ASP A 165 -28.90 -11.50 -70.74
N LEU A 166 -27.66 -11.12 -70.45
CA LEU A 166 -26.75 -10.59 -71.48
C LEU A 166 -26.00 -11.76 -72.15
N PRO A 167 -26.05 -11.91 -73.48
CA PRO A 167 -25.50 -13.08 -74.17
C PRO A 167 -23.98 -13.16 -74.00
N GLU A 168 -23.48 -14.36 -73.69
CA GLU A 168 -22.05 -14.70 -73.78
C GLU A 168 -21.61 -14.45 -75.22
N SER A 169 -20.75 -13.43 -75.41
CA SER A 169 -20.09 -13.19 -76.69
C SER A 169 -18.88 -14.10 -76.79
N ASP A 170 -18.98 -15.14 -77.62
CA ASP A 170 -17.84 -15.82 -78.26
C ASP A 170 -17.16 -14.89 -79.29
#